data_AF-A0A522UXG3-F1
#
_entry.id   AF-A0A522UXG3-F1
#
_cell.length_a   1.000
_cell.length_b   1.000
_cell.length_c   1.000
_cell.angle_alpha   90.00
_cell.angle_beta   90.00
_cell.angle_gamma   90.00
#
_symmetry.space_group_name_H-M   'P 1'
#
loop_
_entity.id
_entity.type
_entity.pdbx_description
1 polymer ?
#
loop_
_entity_poly.entity_id
_entity_poly.type
_entity_poly.pdbx_seq_one_letter_code
_entity_poly.pdbx_strand_id
1 'polypeptide(L)'
;MPIELIKKILNRNKKRSESVASVLGALTEDYKVFKDMLYNQSSIDYVIFNRERGFFMVNLLHGKGDVSCDGKNLLMKKKVCSDIIRKTLQDVFWLKSTIRERIGIDAAITPFVVCENARVKLDTPFAGINVIESGALRGAMLTPLKEELPQGMLVLLRELYVGQNLSSPTI
;
A
#
# COMPACT_ATOMS: atom_id res chain seq x y z
N MET A 1 20.86 24.22 -26.03
CA MET A 1 19.66 24.40 -25.17
C MET A 1 20.12 24.68 -23.75
N PRO A 2 19.72 25.79 -23.12
CA PRO A 2 20.31 26.20 -21.84
C PRO A 2 19.68 25.43 -20.68
N ILE A 3 20.52 25.02 -19.75
CA ILE A 3 20.24 24.28 -18.50
C ILE A 3 19.08 24.89 -17.68
N GLU A 4 18.83 26.19 -17.83
CA GLU A 4 17.66 26.92 -17.33
C GLU A 4 16.31 26.30 -17.74
N LEU A 5 16.16 25.88 -19.00
CA LEU A 5 14.92 25.27 -19.49
C LEU A 5 14.71 23.86 -18.89
N ILE A 6 15.81 23.12 -18.69
CA ILE A 6 15.80 21.80 -18.03
C ILE A 6 15.44 21.97 -16.55
N LYS A 7 16.01 22.96 -15.86
CA LYS A 7 15.63 23.30 -14.48
C LYS A 7 14.17 23.75 -14.39
N LYS A 8 13.65 24.48 -15.37
CA LYS A 8 12.24 24.92 -15.44
C LYS A 8 11.28 23.77 -15.77
N ILE A 9 11.69 22.79 -16.57
CA ILE A 9 10.96 21.54 -16.83
C ILE A 9 10.98 20.64 -15.57
N LEU A 10 12.12 20.52 -14.90
CA LEU A 10 12.24 19.80 -13.62
C LEU A 10 11.45 20.49 -12.48
N ASN A 11 11.41 21.83 -12.43
CA ASN A 11 10.62 22.59 -11.45
C ASN A 11 9.13 22.71 -11.80
N ARG A 12 8.72 22.49 -13.06
CA ARG A 12 7.30 22.45 -13.45
C ARG A 12 6.60 21.17 -13.01
N ASN A 13 7.38 20.13 -12.70
CA ASN A 13 6.90 18.98 -11.93
C ASN A 13 7.07 19.22 -10.41
N LYS A 14 6.57 20.36 -9.91
CA LYS A 14 5.85 20.32 -8.63
C LYS A 14 4.63 19.41 -8.84
N LYS A 15 4.89 18.10 -8.97
CA LYS A 15 3.88 17.06 -9.19
C LYS A 15 2.84 17.28 -8.11
N ARG A 16 1.65 17.67 -8.53
CA ARG A 16 0.47 17.57 -7.69
C ARG A 16 0.49 16.13 -7.17
N SER A 17 0.53 15.96 -5.86
CA SER A 17 0.41 14.66 -5.19
C SER A 17 -0.69 13.87 -5.90
N GLU A 18 -0.32 12.80 -6.59
CA GLU A 18 -1.30 11.92 -7.20
C GLU A 18 -2.00 11.17 -6.06
N SER A 19 -3.33 11.13 -6.03
CA SER A 19 -4.02 10.36 -5.00
C SER A 19 -3.78 8.87 -5.22
N VAL A 20 -3.73 8.08 -4.15
CA VAL A 20 -3.62 6.62 -4.26
C VAL A 20 -4.79 6.07 -5.07
N ALA A 21 -6.00 6.61 -4.89
CA ALA A 21 -7.15 6.23 -5.69
C ALA A 21 -6.93 6.46 -7.20
N SER A 22 -6.29 7.56 -7.61
CA SER A 22 -5.94 7.81 -9.02
C SER A 22 -4.91 6.80 -9.53
N VAL A 23 -3.85 6.56 -8.74
CA VAL A 23 -2.81 5.58 -9.11
C VAL A 23 -3.38 4.19 -9.28
N LEU A 24 -4.25 3.76 -8.36
CA LEU A 24 -4.89 2.45 -8.39
C LEU A 24 -5.97 2.34 -9.48
N GLY A 25 -6.70 3.43 -9.76
CA GLY A 25 -7.68 3.49 -10.84
C GLY A 25 -7.08 3.40 -12.24
N ALA A 26 -5.78 3.68 -12.38
CA ALA A 26 -5.04 3.55 -13.62
C ALA A 26 -4.39 2.15 -13.82
N LEU A 27 -4.62 1.20 -12.89
CA LEU A 27 -4.16 -0.17 -13.05
C LEU A 27 -4.98 -0.91 -14.11
N THR A 28 -4.34 -1.87 -14.77
CA THR A 28 -4.98 -2.76 -15.75
C THR A 28 -5.92 -3.77 -15.08
N GLU A 29 -6.81 -4.39 -15.87
CA GLU A 29 -7.90 -5.23 -15.36
C GLU A 29 -7.45 -6.52 -14.64
N ASP A 30 -6.19 -6.90 -14.80
CA ASP A 30 -5.52 -8.02 -14.13
C ASP A 30 -5.26 -7.73 -12.63
N TYR A 31 -5.25 -6.46 -12.23
CA TYR A 31 -5.27 -6.06 -10.83
C TYR A 31 -6.70 -6.06 -10.27
N LYS A 32 -6.86 -6.64 -9.08
CA LYS A 32 -8.08 -6.55 -8.27
C LYS A 32 -7.78 -5.74 -7.03
N VAL A 33 -8.53 -4.68 -6.82
CA VAL A 33 -8.35 -3.73 -5.72
C VAL A 33 -9.55 -3.82 -4.80
N PHE A 34 -9.30 -4.08 -3.52
CA PHE A 34 -10.30 -4.13 -2.45
C PHE A 34 -10.00 -2.97 -1.50
N LYS A 35 -10.93 -2.03 -1.36
CA LYS A 35 -10.76 -0.81 -0.55
C LYS A 35 -11.51 -0.93 0.77
N ASP A 36 -10.93 -0.47 1.87
CA ASP A 36 -11.54 -0.48 3.21
C ASP A 36 -11.91 -1.90 3.68
N MET A 37 -10.96 -2.85 3.58
CA MET A 37 -11.18 -4.21 4.07
C MET A 37 -11.22 -4.22 5.60
N LEU A 38 -12.39 -4.43 6.17
CA LEU A 38 -12.68 -4.39 7.60
C LEU A 38 -12.26 -5.68 8.31
N TYR A 39 -11.77 -5.56 9.54
CA TYR A 39 -11.54 -6.71 10.42
C TYR A 39 -11.41 -6.25 11.87
N ASN A 40 -12.03 -6.94 12.83
CA ASN A 40 -11.92 -6.64 14.28
C ASN A 40 -11.99 -5.13 14.61
N GLN A 41 -13.01 -4.42 14.09
CA GLN A 41 -13.20 -2.96 14.24
C GLN A 41 -12.10 -2.06 13.65
N SER A 42 -11.19 -2.64 12.87
CA SER A 42 -10.14 -1.97 12.11
C SER A 42 -10.40 -2.11 10.61
N SER A 43 -9.62 -1.41 9.79
CA SER A 43 -9.69 -1.52 8.32
C SER A 43 -8.29 -1.46 7.70
N ILE A 44 -8.12 -2.17 6.58
CA ILE A 44 -6.99 -2.02 5.67
C ILE A 44 -7.43 -1.10 4.53
N ASP A 45 -6.67 -0.04 4.25
CA ASP A 45 -7.10 0.96 3.26
C ASP A 45 -7.21 0.34 1.86
N TYR A 46 -6.21 -0.42 1.42
CA TYR A 46 -6.30 -1.21 0.19
C TYR A 46 -5.61 -2.57 0.31
N VAL A 47 -6.27 -3.59 -0.22
CA VAL A 47 -5.66 -4.89 -0.55
C VAL A 47 -5.70 -5.04 -2.06
N ILE A 48 -4.56 -5.33 -2.66
CA ILE A 48 -4.40 -5.40 -4.11
C ILE A 48 -3.86 -6.78 -4.45
N PHE A 49 -4.51 -7.41 -5.42
CA PHE A 49 -4.13 -8.72 -5.92
C PHE A 49 -3.85 -8.64 -7.42
N ASN A 50 -2.74 -9.23 -7.82
CA ASN A 50 -2.45 -9.54 -9.22
C ASN A 50 -1.89 -10.96 -9.28
N ARG A 51 -2.37 -11.75 -10.23
CA ARG A 51 -1.99 -13.16 -10.35
C ARG A 51 -0.48 -13.37 -10.58
N GLU A 52 0.16 -12.47 -11.31
CA GLU A 52 1.58 -12.55 -11.68
C GLU A 52 2.49 -11.73 -10.75
N ARG A 53 1.93 -10.70 -10.09
CA ARG A 53 2.70 -9.71 -9.34
C ARG A 53 2.53 -9.78 -7.83
N GLY A 54 1.47 -10.43 -7.32
CA GLY A 54 1.39 -10.76 -5.91
C GLY A 54 0.27 -10.11 -5.12
N PHE A 55 0.47 -10.20 -3.81
CA PHE A 55 -0.33 -9.55 -2.78
C PHE A 55 0.36 -8.28 -2.33
N PHE A 56 -0.35 -7.17 -2.46
CA PHE A 56 0.07 -5.89 -1.94
C PHE A 56 -0.96 -5.40 -0.93
N MET A 57 -0.46 -4.89 0.17
CA MET A 57 -1.30 -4.30 1.21
C MET A 57 -0.85 -2.85 1.40
N VAL A 58 -1.79 -1.92 1.32
CA VAL A 58 -1.50 -0.48 1.41
C VAL A 58 -2.24 0.10 2.59
N ASN A 59 -1.49 0.79 3.45
CA ASN A 59 -2.05 1.77 4.39
C ASN A 59 -1.59 3.17 4.01
N LEU A 60 -2.44 4.16 4.22
CA LEU A 60 -2.18 5.55 3.95
C LEU A 60 -1.58 6.24 5.17
N LEU A 61 -0.47 6.95 4.96
CA LEU A 61 0.03 7.90 5.93
C LEU A 61 -0.41 9.30 5.52
N HIS A 62 -1.38 9.83 6.26
CA HIS A 62 -1.85 11.20 6.06
C HIS A 62 -0.92 12.21 6.71
N GLY A 63 -0.58 13.25 5.95
CA GLY A 63 0.24 14.35 6.42
C GLY A 63 1.00 15.02 5.29
N LYS A 64 1.59 16.18 5.59
CA LYS A 64 2.47 16.92 4.67
C LYS A 64 3.86 17.01 5.26
N GLY A 65 4.89 17.07 4.42
CA GLY A 65 6.27 17.32 4.83
C GLY A 65 7.21 16.22 4.38
N ASP A 66 8.35 16.10 5.07
CA ASP A 66 9.30 15.02 4.82
C ASP A 66 9.04 13.84 5.77
N VAL A 67 9.07 12.64 5.21
CA VAL A 67 9.11 11.37 5.93
C VAL A 67 10.54 10.83 5.87
N SER A 68 11.11 10.50 7.02
CA SER A 68 12.47 9.98 7.17
C SER A 68 12.53 8.97 8.31
N CYS A 69 13.71 8.45 8.64
CA CYS A 69 13.92 7.68 9.87
C CYS A 69 15.14 8.18 10.65
N ASP A 70 15.17 7.89 11.94
CA ASP A 70 16.34 8.08 12.83
C ASP A 70 17.03 6.75 13.18
N GLY A 71 16.82 5.72 12.35
CA GLY A 71 17.26 4.35 12.57
C GLY A 71 16.28 3.50 13.39
N LYS A 72 15.58 4.07 14.38
CA LYS A 72 14.63 3.32 15.23
C LYS A 72 13.18 3.67 14.95
N ASN A 73 12.91 4.89 14.52
CA ASN A 73 11.58 5.44 14.34
C ASN A 73 11.38 5.94 12.92
N LEU A 74 10.17 5.72 12.39
CA LEU A 74 9.68 6.49 11.25
C LEU A 74 9.29 7.88 11.75
N LEU A 75 9.76 8.92 11.05
CA LEU A 75 9.53 10.31 11.40
C LEU A 75 8.78 11.01 10.26
N MET A 76 7.77 11.81 10.59
CA MET A 76 7.18 12.79 9.69
C MET A 76 7.34 14.18 10.32
N LYS A 77 8.00 15.11 9.63
CA LYS A 77 8.32 16.44 10.20
C LYS A 77 8.97 16.37 11.59
N LYS A 78 9.90 15.43 11.79
CA LYS A 78 10.57 15.14 13.08
C LYS A 78 9.66 14.61 14.20
N LYS A 79 8.40 14.27 13.92
CA LYS A 79 7.51 13.58 14.86
C LYS A 79 7.46 12.09 14.55
N VAL A 80 7.46 11.26 15.59
CA VAL A 80 7.40 9.81 15.46
C VAL A 80 6.04 9.37 14.90
N CYS A 81 6.08 8.47 13.93
CA CYS A 81 4.93 7.82 13.29
C CYS A 81 4.96 6.31 13.55
N SER A 82 5.18 5.88 14.80
CA SER A 82 5.25 4.45 15.16
C SER A 82 3.92 3.73 14.95
N ASP A 83 2.80 4.44 15.06
CA ASP A 83 1.48 3.83 15.07
C ASP A 83 1.10 3.27 13.70
N ILE A 84 1.47 3.95 12.61
CA ILE A 84 1.21 3.45 11.25
C ILE A 84 2.02 2.18 10.94
N ILE A 85 3.25 2.09 11.46
CA ILE A 85 4.08 0.90 11.31
C ILE A 85 3.48 -0.27 12.08
N ARG A 86 3.09 -0.05 13.34
CA ARG A 86 2.42 -1.07 14.16
C ARG A 86 1.13 -1.55 13.52
N LYS A 87 0.27 -0.62 13.07
CA LYS A 87 -0.97 -0.93 12.36
C LYS A 87 -0.70 -1.77 11.12
N THR A 88 0.25 -1.36 10.28
CA THR A 88 0.60 -2.07 9.05
C THR A 88 1.09 -3.49 9.33
N LEU A 89 1.91 -3.70 10.37
CA LEU A 89 2.32 -5.06 10.74
C LEU A 89 1.12 -5.88 11.22
N GLN A 90 0.24 -5.32 12.05
CA GLN A 90 -0.98 -6.00 12.51
C GLN A 90 -1.89 -6.40 11.34
N ASP A 91 -2.10 -5.49 10.38
CA ASP A 91 -2.89 -5.75 9.17
C ASP A 91 -2.28 -6.91 8.34
N VAL A 92 -0.95 -6.92 8.16
CA VAL A 92 -0.24 -8.02 7.45
C VAL A 92 -0.44 -9.34 8.18
N PHE A 93 -0.22 -9.36 9.50
CA PHE A 93 -0.37 -10.59 10.28
C PHE A 93 -1.80 -11.11 10.24
N TRP A 94 -2.79 -10.24 10.40
CA TRP A 94 -4.19 -10.62 10.30
C TRP A 94 -4.52 -11.22 8.93
N LEU A 95 -4.08 -10.56 7.84
CA LEU A 95 -4.38 -11.03 6.48
C LEU A 95 -3.66 -12.34 6.18
N LYS A 96 -2.39 -12.50 6.59
CA LYS A 96 -1.66 -13.76 6.46
C LYS A 96 -2.34 -14.90 7.22
N SER A 97 -2.72 -14.68 8.49
CA SER A 97 -3.41 -15.69 9.29
C SER A 97 -4.74 -16.07 8.67
N THR A 98 -5.54 -15.09 8.23
CA THR A 98 -6.82 -15.34 7.56
C THR A 98 -6.66 -16.16 6.28
N ILE A 99 -5.67 -15.83 5.45
CA ILE A 99 -5.33 -16.61 4.26
C ILE A 99 -4.93 -18.03 4.66
N ARG A 100 -4.01 -18.18 5.62
CA ARG A 100 -3.54 -19.50 6.06
C ARG A 100 -4.67 -20.37 6.61
N GLU A 101 -5.56 -19.81 7.41
CA GLU A 101 -6.70 -20.53 7.99
C GLU A 101 -7.71 -20.98 6.93
N ARG A 102 -7.91 -20.18 5.87
CA ARG A 102 -8.95 -20.42 4.87
C ARG A 102 -8.48 -21.25 3.68
N ILE A 103 -7.23 -21.09 3.26
CA ILE A 103 -6.68 -21.77 2.08
C ILE A 103 -5.43 -22.62 2.38
N GLY A 104 -4.96 -22.67 3.64
CA GLY A 104 -3.87 -23.53 4.06
C GLY A 104 -2.46 -23.08 3.65
N ILE A 105 -2.30 -21.83 3.18
CA ILE A 105 -1.05 -21.36 2.55
C ILE A 105 -0.55 -20.10 3.24
N ASP A 106 0.77 -19.99 3.36
CA ASP A 106 1.43 -18.77 3.87
C ASP A 106 1.71 -17.80 2.73
N ALA A 107 0.80 -16.86 2.49
CA ALA A 107 0.96 -15.89 1.41
C ALA A 107 2.06 -14.86 1.71
N ALA A 108 2.93 -14.64 0.72
CA ALA A 108 3.83 -13.49 0.72
C ALA A 108 3.03 -12.21 0.45
N ILE A 109 2.88 -11.37 1.47
CA ILE A 109 2.24 -10.05 1.38
C ILE A 109 3.34 -9.00 1.37
N THR A 110 3.31 -8.11 0.38
CA THR A 110 4.20 -6.94 0.30
C THR A 110 3.49 -5.73 0.90
N PRO A 111 3.88 -5.28 2.11
CA PRO A 111 3.26 -4.13 2.74
C PRO A 111 3.84 -2.81 2.23
N PHE A 112 2.93 -1.85 2.04
CA PHE A 112 3.23 -0.46 1.73
C PHE A 112 2.57 0.48 2.74
N VAL A 113 3.34 1.48 3.17
CA VAL A 113 2.81 2.71 3.76
C VAL A 113 2.98 3.81 2.72
N VAL A 114 1.87 4.32 2.21
CA VAL A 114 1.87 5.26 1.09
C VAL A 114 1.55 6.66 1.57
N CYS A 115 2.43 7.59 1.23
CA CYS A 115 2.30 9.01 1.55
C CYS A 115 1.80 9.76 0.31
N GLU A 116 0.58 10.29 0.35
CA GLU A 116 0.08 11.09 -0.78
C GLU A 116 0.78 12.46 -0.82
N ASN A 117 0.81 13.16 0.32
CA ASN A 117 1.19 14.57 0.37
C ASN A 117 2.55 14.82 1.06
N ALA A 118 3.40 13.80 1.16
CA ALA A 118 4.70 13.89 1.80
C ALA A 118 5.82 13.41 0.87
N ARG A 119 7.02 13.95 1.07
CA ARG A 119 8.24 13.49 0.40
C ARG A 119 8.89 12.41 1.25
N VAL A 120 9.19 11.27 0.66
CA VAL A 120 9.83 10.16 1.39
C VAL A 120 11.34 10.18 1.15
N LYS A 121 12.12 10.20 2.24
CA LYS A 121 13.59 10.18 2.26
C LYS A 121 14.09 8.88 2.88
N LEU A 122 13.65 7.76 2.31
CA LEU A 122 14.04 6.42 2.71
C LEU A 122 14.50 5.67 1.48
N ASP A 123 15.68 5.09 1.54
CA ASP A 123 16.26 4.33 0.43
C ASP A 123 15.97 2.83 0.54
N THR A 124 15.54 2.37 1.72
CA THR A 124 15.23 0.97 2.01
C THR A 124 13.95 0.83 2.82
N PRO A 125 13.29 -0.35 2.80
CA PRO A 125 12.14 -0.62 3.65
C PRO A 125 12.43 -0.37 5.13
N PHE A 126 11.47 0.22 5.84
CA PHE A 126 11.54 0.44 7.29
C PHE A 126 10.79 -0.67 8.01
N ALA A 127 11.46 -1.44 8.87
CA ALA A 127 10.88 -2.60 9.55
C ALA A 127 10.20 -3.62 8.60
N GLY A 128 10.78 -3.81 7.41
CA GLY A 128 10.23 -4.69 6.36
C GLY A 128 9.03 -4.10 5.60
N ILE A 129 8.66 -2.84 5.86
CA ILE A 129 7.56 -2.13 5.18
C ILE A 129 8.12 -1.13 4.18
N ASN A 130 7.60 -1.17 2.96
CA ASN A 130 7.93 -0.18 1.94
C ASN A 130 7.20 1.12 2.24
N VAL A 131 7.93 2.18 2.60
CA VAL A 131 7.36 3.51 2.81
C VAL A 131 7.66 4.33 1.56
N ILE A 132 6.64 4.79 0.84
CA ILE A 132 6.81 5.42 -0.47
C ILE A 132 5.84 6.58 -0.69
N GLU A 133 6.19 7.45 -1.65
CA GLU A 133 5.26 8.44 -2.20
C GLU A 133 4.21 7.75 -3.07
N SER A 134 2.98 8.28 -3.12
CA SER A 134 1.89 7.70 -3.91
C SER A 134 2.24 7.49 -5.39
N GLY A 135 2.92 8.46 -6.01
CA GLY A 135 3.35 8.37 -7.40
C GLY A 135 4.37 7.26 -7.69
N ALA A 136 4.98 6.65 -6.66
CA ALA A 136 5.90 5.52 -6.81
C ALA A 136 5.20 4.15 -6.69
N LEU A 137 3.96 4.11 -6.19
CA LEU A 137 3.24 2.86 -5.86
C LEU A 137 3.09 1.94 -7.07
N ARG A 138 2.66 2.47 -8.21
CA ARG A 138 2.52 1.68 -9.44
C ARG A 138 3.84 1.01 -9.83
N GLY A 139 4.94 1.77 -9.84
CA GLY A 139 6.26 1.25 -10.17
C GLY A 139 6.72 0.16 -9.20
N ALA A 140 6.47 0.35 -7.91
CA ALA A 140 6.82 -0.63 -6.88
C ALA A 140 6.07 -1.97 -7.04
N MET A 141 4.79 -1.93 -7.42
CA MET A 141 3.95 -3.11 -7.65
C MET A 141 4.24 -3.86 -8.97
N LEU A 142 5.04 -3.29 -9.87
CA LEU A 142 5.47 -3.98 -11.09
C LEU A 142 6.62 -4.97 -10.83
N THR A 143 7.18 -4.99 -9.63
CA THR A 143 8.20 -5.97 -9.27
C THR A 143 7.58 -7.38 -9.31
N PRO A 144 8.10 -8.30 -10.13
CA PRO A 144 7.53 -9.64 -10.25
C PRO A 144 7.64 -10.42 -8.93
N LEU A 145 6.69 -11.33 -8.71
CA LEU A 145 6.77 -12.30 -7.63
C LEU A 145 7.98 -13.21 -7.78
N LYS A 146 8.43 -13.75 -6.64
CA LYS A 146 9.32 -14.91 -6.63
C LYS A 146 8.58 -16.26 -6.70
N GLU A 147 7.27 -16.27 -6.40
CA GLU A 147 6.46 -17.50 -6.26
C GLU A 147 5.06 -17.33 -6.86
N GLU A 148 4.49 -18.40 -7.41
CA GLU A 148 3.12 -18.38 -7.97
C GLU A 148 2.05 -18.33 -6.88
N LEU A 149 0.94 -17.63 -7.17
CA LEU A 149 -0.19 -17.53 -6.24
C LEU A 149 -1.17 -18.70 -6.39
N PRO A 150 -1.70 -19.24 -5.27
CA PRO A 150 -2.62 -20.38 -5.30
C PRO A 150 -3.95 -20.08 -5.99
N GLN A 151 -4.50 -21.11 -6.63
CA GLN A 151 -5.85 -21.10 -7.18
C GLN A 151 -6.87 -21.06 -6.02
N GLY A 152 -7.75 -20.05 -6.00
CA GLY A 152 -8.74 -19.83 -4.92
C GLY A 152 -8.51 -18.56 -4.09
N MET A 153 -7.32 -17.97 -4.18
CA MET A 153 -7.01 -16.77 -3.41
C MET A 153 -7.89 -15.55 -3.77
N LEU A 154 -8.18 -15.35 -5.06
CA LEU A 154 -9.10 -14.28 -5.48
C LEU A 154 -10.53 -14.51 -4.95
N VAL A 155 -10.96 -15.78 -4.84
CA VAL A 155 -12.27 -16.14 -4.29
C VAL A 155 -12.32 -15.74 -2.81
N LEU A 156 -11.30 -16.10 -2.04
CA LEU A 156 -11.19 -15.72 -0.63
C LEU A 156 -11.26 -14.20 -0.43
N LEU A 157 -10.49 -13.42 -1.19
CA LEU A 157 -10.53 -11.94 -1.06
C LEU A 157 -11.91 -11.37 -1.35
N ARG A 158 -12.61 -11.92 -2.35
CA ARG A 158 -13.97 -11.52 -2.67
C ARG A 158 -14.93 -11.87 -1.55
N GLU A 159 -14.82 -13.05 -0.95
CA GLU A 159 -15.66 -13.45 0.20
C GLU A 159 -15.43 -12.55 1.40
N LEU A 160 -14.17 -12.27 1.76
CA LEU A 160 -13.82 -11.34 2.82
C LEU A 160 -14.42 -9.96 2.54
N TYR A 161 -14.27 -9.47 1.32
CA TYR A 161 -14.76 -8.16 0.94
C TYR A 161 -16.29 -8.05 0.92
N VAL A 162 -16.97 -9.04 0.34
CA VAL A 162 -18.44 -9.04 0.21
C VAL A 162 -19.11 -9.29 1.55
N GLY A 163 -18.62 -10.22 2.37
CA GLY A 163 -19.17 -10.51 3.69
C GLY A 163 -19.17 -9.30 4.63
N GLN A 164 -18.24 -8.36 4.42
CA GLN A 164 -18.13 -7.11 5.17
C GLN A 164 -19.04 -6.00 4.65
N ASN A 165 -19.29 -5.95 3.33
CA ASN A 165 -20.19 -4.94 2.76
C ASN A 165 -21.67 -5.29 2.95
N LEU A 166 -22.00 -6.56 3.15
CA LEU A 166 -23.38 -7.01 3.47
C LEU A 166 -23.79 -6.76 4.93
N SER A 167 -22.85 -6.42 5.81
CA SER A 167 -23.10 -6.16 7.23
C SER A 167 -23.22 -4.66 7.57
N SER A 168 -23.14 -3.77 6.57
CA SER A 168 -23.54 -2.37 6.72
C SER A 168 -25.05 -2.26 6.47
N PRO A 169 -25.87 -1.79 7.43
CA PRO A 169 -27.26 -1.52 7.15
C PRO A 169 -27.32 -0.46 6.04
N THR A 170 -28.01 -0.80 4.95
CA THR A 170 -28.48 0.20 4.00
C THR A 170 -29.24 1.26 4.80
N ILE A 171 -28.69 2.48 4.85
CA ILE A 171 -29.42 3.65 5.36
C ILE A 171 -30.49 4.00 4.33
#